data_AF-A0AA88XQL8-F1
#
_entry.id   AF-A0AA88XQL8-F1
#
_cell.length_a   1.000
_cell.length_b   1.000
_cell.length_c   1.000
_cell.angle_alpha   90.00
_cell.angle_beta   90.00
_cell.angle_gamma   90.00
#
_symmetry.space_group_name_H-M   'P 1'
#
loop_
_entity.id
_entity.type
_entity.pdbx_description
1 polymer ?
#
loop_
_entity_poly.entity_id
_entity_poly.type
_entity_poly.pdbx_seq_one_letter_code
_entity_poly.pdbx_strand_id
1 'polypeptide(L)'
;MKNGKYITWRHWEKAVEWDRLTNSRRLHYKISESHLHPNIAEKMRNELAESMLNTDMLNLMESYAQSLPDSDFLTSSISLLQQTSKLIAIFRDSRLITNVNDKRLKDLTDIYYWFANWDKEIKESTSIPDNQKSKSLPSKECMNDIMCMLTSFPAVCIQHLNQFQEGSIKPSRFKNDVAENIFCQQKGLYNGNNGNPTYLNYSKSVNSIILGQSLKSRGRKSNAGLDSAKQFSNYSDEPVTKKPKLHKKCILPTKSSSSCDFTAKCKENYIRI
;
A
#
# COMPACT_ATOMS: atom_id res chain seq x y z
N MET A 1 -19.52 -13.82 -2.47
CA MET A 1 -20.78 -14.06 -1.74
C MET A 1 -20.46 -14.12 -0.25
N LYS A 2 -21.28 -13.57 0.63
CA LYS A 2 -21.13 -13.67 2.10
C LYS A 2 -22.53 -13.86 2.68
N ASN A 3 -22.72 -14.72 3.68
CA ASN A 3 -24.04 -14.99 4.28
C ASN A 3 -25.13 -15.32 3.23
N GLY A 4 -24.79 -16.05 2.17
CA GLY A 4 -25.73 -16.40 1.09
C GLY A 4 -26.10 -15.26 0.12
N LYS A 5 -25.56 -14.05 0.28
CA LYS A 5 -25.81 -12.90 -0.62
C LYS A 5 -24.57 -12.52 -1.41
N TYR A 6 -24.77 -12.11 -2.66
CA TYR A 6 -23.68 -11.68 -3.53
C TYR A 6 -23.18 -10.29 -3.15
N ILE A 7 -21.87 -10.09 -3.24
CA ILE A 7 -21.24 -8.77 -3.17
C ILE A 7 -20.86 -8.44 -4.60
N THR A 8 -21.46 -7.38 -5.17
CA THR A 8 -21.25 -7.02 -6.57
C THR A 8 -20.95 -5.54 -6.70
N TRP A 9 -20.12 -5.17 -7.69
CA TRP A 9 -19.81 -3.76 -7.96
C TRP A 9 -21.04 -2.91 -8.28
N ARG A 10 -22.05 -3.54 -8.89
CA ARG A 10 -23.34 -2.92 -9.18
C ARG A 10 -24.02 -2.31 -7.94
N HIS A 11 -23.74 -2.83 -6.75
CA HIS A 11 -24.26 -2.24 -5.51
C HIS A 11 -23.70 -0.83 -5.28
N TRP A 12 -22.40 -0.62 -5.53
CA TRP A 12 -21.75 0.68 -5.46
C TRP A 12 -22.26 1.62 -6.55
N GLU A 13 -22.35 1.14 -7.80
CA GLU A 13 -22.87 1.93 -8.92
C GLU A 13 -24.27 2.48 -8.62
N LYS A 14 -25.19 1.62 -8.17
CA LYS A 14 -26.57 2.01 -7.83
C LYS A 14 -26.63 2.97 -6.64
N ALA A 15 -25.83 2.76 -5.61
CA ALA A 15 -25.82 3.66 -4.45
C ALA A 15 -25.34 5.07 -4.85
N VAL A 16 -24.31 5.15 -5.70
CA VAL A 16 -23.79 6.43 -6.22
C VAL A 16 -24.78 7.09 -7.17
N GLU A 17 -25.42 6.32 -8.05
CA GLU A 17 -26.47 6.83 -8.94
C GLU A 17 -27.64 7.40 -8.14
N TRP A 18 -28.10 6.67 -7.12
CA TRP A 18 -29.14 7.13 -6.21
C TRP A 18 -28.76 8.44 -5.49
N ASP A 19 -27.53 8.56 -4.97
CA ASP A 19 -27.07 9.79 -4.31
C ASP A 19 -27.11 11.00 -5.25
N ARG A 20 -26.70 10.77 -6.50
CA ARG A 20 -26.65 11.83 -7.53
C ARG A 20 -28.03 12.29 -7.99
N LEU A 21 -29.02 11.38 -8.00
CA LEU A 21 -30.37 11.68 -8.46
C LEU A 21 -31.28 12.20 -7.35
N THR A 22 -31.11 11.70 -6.13
CA THR A 22 -32.04 11.94 -5.01
C THR A 22 -31.60 13.08 -4.12
N ASN A 23 -30.30 13.18 -3.81
CA ASN A 23 -29.80 14.12 -2.83
C ASN A 23 -29.30 15.40 -3.50
N SER A 24 -29.92 16.54 -3.16
CA SER A 24 -29.44 17.86 -3.59
C SER A 24 -28.03 18.16 -3.08
N ARG A 25 -27.68 17.62 -1.90
CA ARG A 25 -26.32 17.58 -1.35
C ARG A 25 -25.88 16.13 -1.24
N ARG A 26 -24.95 15.74 -2.11
CA ARG A 26 -24.40 14.38 -2.16
C ARG A 26 -23.79 13.99 -0.82
N LEU A 27 -24.15 12.81 -0.35
CA LEU A 27 -23.58 12.22 0.86
C LEU A 27 -22.09 11.93 0.67
N HIS A 28 -21.69 11.49 -0.53
CA HIS A 28 -20.30 11.27 -0.89
C HIS A 28 -19.90 12.11 -2.11
N TYR A 29 -19.65 13.39 -1.86
CA TYR A 29 -19.44 14.39 -2.91
C TYR A 29 -18.17 14.21 -3.75
N LYS A 30 -17.20 13.41 -3.28
CA LYS A 30 -15.90 13.23 -3.96
C LYS A 30 -15.95 12.17 -5.07
N ILE A 31 -17.00 11.35 -5.13
CA ILE A 31 -17.10 10.27 -6.11
C ILE A 31 -17.34 10.83 -7.51
N SER A 32 -16.39 10.52 -8.39
CA SER A 32 -16.43 10.80 -9.82
C SER A 32 -16.53 9.51 -10.63
N GLU A 33 -16.69 9.64 -11.96
CA GLU A 33 -16.63 8.49 -12.87
C GLU A 33 -15.32 7.72 -12.77
N SER A 34 -14.18 8.38 -12.52
CA SER A 34 -12.89 7.70 -12.31
C SER A 34 -12.90 6.73 -11.13
N HIS A 35 -13.79 6.92 -10.16
CA HIS A 35 -13.94 5.98 -9.04
C HIS A 35 -14.74 4.73 -9.44
N LEU A 36 -15.78 4.91 -10.26
CA LEU A 36 -16.65 3.83 -10.74
C LEU A 36 -15.99 3.01 -11.86
N HIS A 37 -15.30 3.71 -12.77
CA HIS A 37 -14.74 3.19 -14.00
C HIS A 37 -13.32 3.74 -14.22
N PRO A 38 -12.34 3.36 -13.37
CA PRO A 38 -10.97 3.84 -13.50
C PRO A 38 -10.34 3.37 -14.82
N ASN A 39 -9.71 4.29 -15.55
CA ASN A 39 -8.92 3.94 -16.72
C ASN A 39 -7.61 3.20 -16.31
N ILE A 40 -6.86 2.69 -17.30
CA ILE A 40 -5.64 1.90 -17.05
C ILE A 40 -4.62 2.66 -16.18
N ALA A 41 -4.45 3.97 -16.38
CA ALA A 41 -3.52 4.80 -15.61
C ALA A 41 -4.04 5.13 -14.20
N GLU A 42 -5.37 5.17 -14.03
CA GLU A 42 -6.03 5.49 -12.76
C GLU A 42 -6.09 4.32 -11.79
N LYS A 43 -5.96 3.07 -12.27
CA LYS A 43 -5.97 1.86 -11.41
C LYS A 43 -4.93 1.87 -10.30
N MET A 44 -3.82 2.58 -10.48
CA MET A 44 -2.75 2.72 -9.48
C MET A 44 -3.01 3.84 -8.46
N ARG A 45 -4.11 4.58 -8.59
CA ARG A 45 -4.46 5.67 -7.66
C ARG A 45 -5.21 5.10 -6.47
N ASN A 46 -4.47 4.75 -5.43
CA ASN A 46 -5.01 4.17 -4.18
C ASN A 46 -6.15 5.02 -3.58
N GLU A 47 -6.12 6.35 -3.74
CA GLU A 47 -7.18 7.24 -3.25
C GLU A 47 -8.56 6.96 -3.87
N LEU A 48 -8.61 6.52 -5.14
CA LEU A 48 -9.87 6.17 -5.81
C LEU A 48 -10.49 4.94 -5.16
N ALA A 49 -9.68 3.89 -4.92
CA ALA A 49 -10.14 2.67 -4.28
C ALA A 49 -10.51 2.91 -2.80
N GLU A 50 -9.69 3.66 -2.07
CA GLU A 50 -9.94 3.98 -0.67
C GLU A 50 -11.25 4.73 -0.47
N SER A 51 -11.54 5.71 -1.33
CA SER A 51 -12.80 6.46 -1.28
C SER A 51 -14.03 5.60 -1.54
N MET A 52 -13.88 4.44 -2.20
CA MET A 52 -14.95 3.49 -2.45
C MET A 52 -15.11 2.43 -1.34
N LEU A 53 -14.23 2.43 -0.34
CA LEU A 53 -14.19 1.43 0.75
C LEU A 53 -14.21 2.08 2.15
N ASN A 54 -14.23 3.41 2.22
CA ASN A 54 -14.17 4.18 3.46
C ASN A 54 -15.54 4.34 4.16
N THR A 55 -15.53 5.08 5.27
CA THR A 55 -16.72 5.39 6.08
C THR A 55 -17.77 6.19 5.31
N ASP A 56 -17.37 7.12 4.43
CA ASP A 56 -18.33 7.93 3.65
C ASP A 56 -19.13 7.04 2.69
N MET A 57 -18.46 6.08 2.04
CA MET A 57 -19.14 5.08 1.20
C MET A 57 -20.04 4.15 2.01
N LEU A 58 -19.61 3.74 3.21
CA LEU A 58 -20.47 2.96 4.11
C LEU A 58 -21.77 3.72 4.43
N ASN A 59 -21.65 4.97 4.85
CA ASN A 59 -22.81 5.82 5.16
C ASN A 59 -23.74 5.99 3.95
N LEU A 60 -23.16 6.16 2.76
CA LEU A 60 -23.92 6.23 1.51
C LEU A 60 -24.67 4.92 1.24
N MET A 61 -23.99 3.77 1.35
CA MET A 61 -24.60 2.46 1.11
C MET A 61 -25.71 2.14 2.12
N GLU A 62 -25.53 2.49 3.39
CA GLU A 62 -26.55 2.34 4.43
C GLU A 62 -27.76 3.25 4.18
N SER A 63 -27.54 4.50 3.78
CA SER A 63 -28.62 5.43 3.43
C SER A 63 -29.40 4.96 2.19
N TYR A 64 -28.68 4.46 1.18
CA TYR A 64 -29.29 3.86 0.01
C TYR A 64 -30.14 2.63 0.37
N ALA A 65 -29.63 1.75 1.23
CA ALA A 65 -30.38 0.59 1.72
C ALA A 65 -31.68 0.99 2.43
N GLN A 66 -31.65 2.03 3.27
CA GLN A 66 -32.84 2.54 3.96
C GLN A 66 -33.89 3.15 3.01
N SER A 67 -33.48 3.60 1.83
CA SER A 67 -34.39 4.15 0.82
C SER A 67 -35.14 3.07 0.02
N LEU A 68 -34.69 1.82 0.08
CA LEU A 68 -35.27 0.72 -0.68
C LEU A 68 -36.34 -0.03 0.13
N PRO A 69 -37.38 -0.55 -0.54
CA PRO A 69 -38.39 -1.38 0.12
C PRO A 69 -37.85 -2.75 0.56
N ASP A 70 -36.88 -3.30 -0.16
CA ASP A 70 -36.11 -4.49 0.20
C ASP A 70 -34.62 -4.21 -0.02
N SER A 71 -33.85 -4.30 1.05
CA SER A 71 -32.40 -4.04 1.04
C SER A 71 -31.58 -5.28 1.42
N ASP A 72 -32.19 -6.46 1.56
CA ASP A 72 -31.52 -7.65 2.06
C ASP A 72 -30.34 -8.10 1.16
N PHE A 73 -30.43 -7.79 -0.14
CA PHE A 73 -29.34 -8.04 -1.09
C PHE A 73 -28.09 -7.18 -0.85
N LEU A 74 -28.20 -6.05 -0.14
CA LEU A 74 -27.08 -5.15 0.19
C LEU A 74 -26.36 -5.51 1.48
N THR A 75 -26.99 -6.31 2.36
CA THR A 75 -26.48 -6.64 3.70
C THR A 75 -25.02 -7.11 3.68
N SER A 76 -24.66 -7.96 2.72
CA SER A 76 -23.29 -8.48 2.60
C SER A 76 -22.29 -7.44 2.08
N SER A 77 -22.71 -6.53 1.20
CA SER A 77 -21.87 -5.40 0.75
C SER A 77 -21.65 -4.40 1.88
N ILE A 78 -22.69 -4.11 2.66
CA ILE A 78 -22.60 -3.24 3.85
C ILE A 78 -21.66 -3.88 4.87
N SER A 79 -21.80 -5.18 5.15
CA SER A 79 -20.92 -5.89 6.07
C SER A 79 -19.44 -5.84 5.64
N LEU A 80 -19.16 -5.96 4.34
CA LEU A 80 -17.80 -5.76 3.82
C LEU A 80 -17.31 -4.32 4.05
N LEU A 81 -18.13 -3.32 3.72
CA LEU A 81 -17.79 -1.90 3.93
C LEU A 81 -17.54 -1.57 5.40
N GLN A 82 -18.27 -2.20 6.33
CA GLN A 82 -18.03 -2.05 7.77
C GLN A 82 -16.64 -2.55 8.18
N GLN A 83 -16.12 -3.60 7.56
CA GLN A 83 -14.76 -4.08 7.84
C GLN A 83 -13.71 -3.21 7.15
N THR A 84 -13.89 -2.90 5.86
CA THR A 84 -12.89 -2.14 5.10
C THR A 84 -12.76 -0.70 5.60
N SER A 85 -13.86 -0.05 5.97
CA SER A 85 -13.84 1.31 6.51
C SER A 85 -13.08 1.39 7.83
N LYS A 86 -13.30 0.44 8.75
CA LYS A 86 -12.54 0.32 10.00
C LYS A 86 -11.06 0.07 9.72
N LEU A 87 -10.76 -0.84 8.80
CA LEU A 87 -9.39 -1.17 8.42
C LEU A 87 -8.64 0.07 7.90
N ILE A 88 -9.24 0.80 6.97
CA ILE A 88 -8.70 2.05 6.41
C ILE A 88 -8.52 3.08 7.53
N ALA A 89 -9.52 3.28 8.38
CA ALA A 89 -9.46 4.24 9.48
C ALA A 89 -8.30 3.96 10.44
N ILE A 90 -8.04 2.69 10.76
CA ILE A 90 -6.93 2.29 11.64
C ILE A 90 -5.58 2.60 10.99
N PHE A 91 -5.36 2.21 9.73
CA PHE A 91 -4.08 2.42 9.05
C PHE A 91 -3.88 3.86 8.54
N ARG A 92 -4.92 4.69 8.52
CA ARG A 92 -4.81 6.15 8.32
C ARG A 92 -4.66 6.90 9.64
N ASP A 93 -4.91 6.27 10.78
CA ASP A 93 -4.86 6.91 12.08
C ASP A 93 -3.44 7.38 12.41
N SER A 94 -3.34 8.68 12.68
CA SER A 94 -2.08 9.33 13.00
C SER A 94 -1.74 9.31 14.49
N ARG A 95 -2.70 8.89 15.34
CA ARG A 95 -2.56 8.77 16.79
C ARG A 95 -1.78 7.51 17.15
N LEU A 96 -0.96 7.63 18.19
CA LEU A 96 -0.08 6.57 18.66
C LEU A 96 -0.87 5.44 19.34
N ILE A 97 -0.43 4.20 19.16
CA ILE A 97 -0.78 3.04 20.00
C ILE A 97 0.31 2.96 21.06
N THR A 98 -0.10 3.07 22.33
CA THR A 98 0.80 3.04 23.51
C THR A 98 0.50 1.88 24.45
N ASN A 99 -0.57 1.13 24.20
CA ASN A 99 -1.02 0.05 25.07
C ASN A 99 -1.43 -1.18 24.23
N VAL A 100 -1.11 -2.37 24.71
CA VAL A 100 -1.51 -3.66 24.12
C VAL A 100 -3.04 -3.86 24.12
N ASN A 101 -3.75 -3.19 25.02
CA ASN A 101 -5.21 -3.23 25.11
C ASN A 101 -5.91 -2.16 24.25
N ASP A 102 -5.21 -1.55 23.30
CA ASP A 102 -5.80 -0.56 22.40
C ASP A 102 -6.93 -1.19 21.57
N LYS A 103 -8.10 -0.51 21.55
CA LYS A 103 -9.29 -0.97 20.83
C LYS A 103 -9.00 -1.29 19.37
N ARG A 104 -8.09 -0.55 18.73
CA ARG A 104 -7.74 -0.75 17.31
C ARG A 104 -7.12 -2.14 17.09
N LEU A 105 -6.36 -2.68 18.04
CA LEU A 105 -5.78 -4.03 17.93
C LEU A 105 -6.85 -5.12 18.02
N LYS A 106 -7.86 -4.90 18.88
CA LYS A 106 -9.04 -5.77 18.94
C LYS A 106 -9.86 -5.69 17.66
N ASP A 107 -10.12 -4.48 17.16
CA ASP A 107 -10.85 -4.27 15.90
C ASP A 107 -10.16 -5.00 14.73
N LEU A 108 -8.82 -4.99 14.65
CA LEU A 108 -8.08 -5.75 13.61
C LEU A 108 -8.25 -7.26 13.76
N THR A 109 -8.32 -7.77 14.98
CA THR A 109 -8.58 -9.18 15.25
C THR A 109 -9.99 -9.58 14.82
N ASP A 110 -10.98 -8.74 15.11
CA ASP A 110 -12.38 -8.97 14.67
C ASP A 110 -12.48 -8.95 13.13
N ILE A 111 -11.79 -8.01 12.47
CA ILE A 111 -11.70 -7.94 11.01
C ILE A 111 -11.04 -9.21 10.44
N TYR A 112 -9.97 -9.70 11.06
CA TYR A 112 -9.32 -10.96 10.66
C TYR A 112 -10.30 -12.13 10.67
N TYR A 113 -11.04 -12.30 11.77
CA TYR A 113 -12.02 -13.39 11.86
C TYR A 113 -13.14 -13.25 10.84
N TRP A 114 -13.54 -12.03 10.50
CA TRP A 114 -14.52 -11.81 9.45
C TRP A 114 -14.01 -12.29 8.08
N PHE A 115 -12.78 -11.94 7.69
CA PHE A 115 -12.19 -12.40 6.43
C PHE A 115 -11.92 -13.91 6.42
N ALA A 116 -11.43 -14.47 7.54
CA ALA A 116 -11.24 -15.92 7.69
C ALA A 116 -12.54 -16.69 7.53
N ASN A 117 -13.62 -16.21 8.16
CA ASN A 117 -14.93 -16.82 8.06
C ASN A 117 -15.51 -16.65 6.64
N TRP A 118 -15.29 -15.52 5.98
CA TRP A 118 -15.71 -15.32 4.60
C TRP A 118 -15.06 -16.33 3.64
N ASP A 119 -13.74 -16.53 3.76
CA ASP A 119 -13.00 -17.54 2.99
C ASP A 119 -13.52 -18.96 3.26
N LYS A 120 -13.76 -19.29 4.53
CA LYS A 120 -14.34 -20.59 4.94
C LYS A 120 -15.73 -20.82 4.35
N GLU A 121 -16.63 -19.85 4.47
CA GLU A 121 -18.00 -19.92 3.94
C GLU A 121 -18.02 -20.19 2.43
N ILE A 122 -17.14 -19.55 1.66
CA ILE A 122 -17.05 -19.78 0.21
C ILE A 122 -16.53 -21.18 -0.12
N LYS A 123 -15.52 -21.65 0.61
CA LYS A 123 -14.92 -22.98 0.40
C LYS A 123 -15.92 -24.10 0.70
N GLU A 124 -16.65 -23.96 1.80
CA GLU A 124 -17.62 -24.95 2.30
C GLU A 124 -19.00 -24.84 1.61
N SER A 125 -19.30 -23.73 0.93
CA SER A 125 -20.58 -23.54 0.24
C SER A 125 -20.78 -24.55 -0.89
N THR A 126 -21.85 -25.33 -0.79
CA THR A 126 -22.33 -26.25 -1.84
C THR A 126 -23.09 -25.54 -2.95
N SER A 127 -23.62 -24.33 -2.68
CA SER A 127 -24.40 -23.54 -3.64
C SER A 127 -23.55 -22.88 -4.73
N ILE A 128 -22.21 -22.85 -4.58
CA ILE A 128 -21.30 -22.20 -5.52
C ILE A 128 -20.49 -23.29 -6.22
N PRO A 129 -20.55 -23.39 -7.56
CA PRO A 129 -19.67 -24.27 -8.33
C PRO A 129 -18.19 -23.95 -8.07
N ASP A 130 -17.32 -24.96 -8.03
CA ASP A 130 -15.90 -24.76 -7.67
C ASP A 130 -15.17 -23.76 -8.57
N ASN A 131 -15.53 -23.70 -9.86
CA ASN A 131 -14.97 -22.72 -10.81
C ASN A 131 -15.39 -21.26 -10.53
N GLN A 132 -16.41 -21.03 -9.71
CA GLN A 132 -16.87 -19.70 -9.30
C GLN A 132 -16.47 -19.33 -7.87
N LYS A 133 -16.01 -20.29 -7.06
CA LYS A 133 -15.53 -20.03 -5.70
C LYS A 133 -14.36 -19.06 -5.69
N SER A 134 -13.39 -19.24 -6.60
CA SER A 134 -12.24 -18.34 -6.75
C SER A 134 -12.62 -16.92 -7.17
N LYS A 135 -13.74 -16.75 -7.90
CA LYS A 135 -14.26 -15.43 -8.32
C LYS A 135 -15.11 -14.76 -7.24
N SER A 136 -15.49 -15.50 -6.20
CA SER A 136 -16.35 -15.03 -5.12
C SER A 136 -15.58 -14.38 -3.96
N LEU A 137 -14.26 -14.43 -4.03
CA LEU A 137 -13.30 -13.87 -3.09
C LEU A 137 -12.34 -12.92 -3.82
N PRO A 138 -11.67 -12.00 -3.11
CA PRO A 138 -10.44 -11.37 -3.58
C PRO A 138 -9.44 -12.39 -4.10
N SER A 139 -8.49 -11.95 -4.94
CA SER A 139 -7.42 -12.84 -5.41
C SER A 139 -6.70 -13.47 -4.22
N LYS A 140 -6.18 -14.69 -4.41
CA LYS A 140 -5.48 -15.42 -3.35
C LYS A 140 -4.34 -14.59 -2.75
N GLU A 141 -3.61 -13.86 -3.58
CA GLU A 141 -2.51 -13.00 -3.15
C GLU A 141 -3.03 -11.82 -2.31
N CYS A 142 -4.07 -11.12 -2.78
CA CYS A 142 -4.68 -10.03 -2.04
C CYS A 142 -5.24 -10.50 -0.68
N MET A 143 -5.92 -11.63 -0.66
CA MET A 143 -6.43 -12.21 0.59
C MET A 143 -5.28 -12.56 1.55
N ASN A 144 -4.22 -13.19 1.04
CA ASN A 144 -3.05 -13.52 1.85
C ASN A 144 -2.39 -12.26 2.42
N ASP A 145 -2.24 -11.20 1.62
CA ASP A 145 -1.66 -9.94 2.07
C ASP A 145 -2.51 -9.27 3.16
N ILE A 146 -3.84 -9.27 3.00
CA ILE A 146 -4.77 -8.78 4.03
C ILE A 146 -4.60 -9.57 5.33
N MET A 147 -4.60 -10.91 5.25
CA MET A 147 -4.49 -11.77 6.43
C MET A 147 -3.13 -11.63 7.13
N CYS A 148 -2.04 -11.55 6.35
CA CYS A 148 -0.70 -11.28 6.86
C CYS A 148 -0.64 -9.93 7.56
N MET A 149 -1.22 -8.87 6.97
CA MET A 149 -1.24 -7.54 7.58
C MET A 149 -2.04 -7.53 8.90
N LEU A 150 -3.21 -8.15 8.92
CA LEU A 150 -4.10 -8.22 10.09
C LEU A 150 -3.49 -9.01 11.25
N THR A 151 -2.59 -9.96 10.98
CA THR A 151 -1.90 -10.75 12.01
C THR A 151 -0.57 -10.13 12.43
N SER A 152 0.23 -9.67 11.46
CA SER A 152 1.58 -9.15 11.72
C SER A 152 1.57 -7.81 12.44
N PHE A 153 0.68 -6.87 12.07
CA PHE A 153 0.68 -5.55 12.69
C PHE A 153 0.36 -5.60 14.20
N PRO A 154 -0.69 -6.32 14.66
CA PRO A 154 -0.90 -6.50 16.10
C PRO A 154 0.26 -7.21 16.80
N ALA A 155 0.84 -8.23 16.19
CA ALA A 155 1.99 -8.94 16.77
C ALA A 155 3.20 -8.01 16.97
N VAL A 156 3.51 -7.17 15.97
CA VAL A 156 4.56 -6.15 16.05
C VAL A 156 4.24 -5.14 17.16
N CYS A 157 2.98 -4.70 17.27
CA CYS A 157 2.57 -3.78 18.32
C CYS A 157 2.78 -4.37 19.71
N ILE A 158 2.31 -5.59 19.94
CA ILE A 158 2.43 -6.28 21.23
C ILE A 158 3.90 -6.49 21.58
N GLN A 159 4.71 -6.99 20.64
CA GLN A 159 6.13 -7.23 20.88
C GLN A 159 6.88 -5.93 21.21
N HIS A 160 6.63 -4.85 20.46
CA HIS A 160 7.28 -3.56 20.68
C HIS A 160 6.88 -2.94 22.03
N LEU A 161 5.59 -2.94 22.37
CA LEU A 161 5.09 -2.34 23.61
C LEU A 161 5.51 -3.15 24.85
N ASN A 162 5.65 -4.47 24.74
CA ASN A 162 6.19 -5.30 25.82
C ASN A 162 7.70 -5.09 26.00
N GLN A 163 8.43 -4.83 24.91
CA GLN A 163 9.88 -4.63 24.95
C GLN A 163 10.26 -3.21 25.39
N PHE A 164 9.47 -2.20 25.02
CA PHE A 164 9.75 -0.79 25.27
C PHE A 164 8.60 -0.16 26.04
N GLN A 165 8.81 0.07 27.34
CA GLN A 165 7.78 0.53 28.28
C GLN A 165 7.22 1.93 27.95
N GLU A 166 8.01 2.78 27.29
CA GLU A 166 7.59 4.10 26.76
C GLU A 166 7.47 4.09 25.22
N GLY A 167 7.54 2.89 24.63
CA GLY A 167 7.42 2.68 23.19
C GLY A 167 6.04 3.09 22.68
N SER A 168 5.99 3.52 21.43
CA SER A 168 4.72 3.82 20.78
C SER A 168 4.80 3.59 19.28
N ILE A 169 3.69 3.14 18.70
CA ILE A 169 3.61 2.85 17.27
C ILE A 169 2.55 3.72 16.64
N LYS A 170 2.88 4.31 15.49
CA LYS A 170 1.95 5.07 14.66
C LYS A 170 1.47 4.20 13.50
N PRO A 171 0.19 3.76 13.48
CA PRO A 171 -0.32 2.89 12.41
C PRO A 171 -0.11 3.46 11.01
N SER A 172 -0.29 4.77 10.84
CA SER A 172 -0.08 5.44 9.55
C SER A 172 1.35 5.40 9.00
N ARG A 173 2.33 4.92 9.76
CA ARG A 173 3.71 4.70 9.29
C ARG A 173 3.95 3.26 8.86
N PHE A 174 3.00 2.36 9.08
CA PHE A 174 3.06 0.96 8.68
C PHE A 174 2.59 0.77 7.23
N LYS A 175 3.15 1.56 6.31
CA LYS A 175 2.85 1.54 4.88
C LYS A 175 4.03 2.10 4.09
N ASN A 176 4.10 1.76 2.80
CA ASN A 176 5.24 2.10 1.97
C ASN A 176 5.14 3.49 1.30
N ASP A 177 4.11 4.29 1.59
CA ASP A 177 3.91 5.63 1.03
C ASP A 177 5.15 6.53 1.17
N VAL A 178 5.91 6.39 2.26
CA VAL A 178 7.14 7.17 2.46
C VAL A 178 8.19 6.84 1.40
N ALA A 179 8.37 5.55 1.05
CA ALA A 179 9.29 5.16 -0.01
C ALA A 179 8.76 5.54 -1.39
N GLU A 180 7.46 5.38 -1.63
CA GLU A 180 6.83 5.81 -2.89
C GLU A 180 6.99 7.32 -3.12
N ASN A 181 6.82 8.12 -2.08
CA ASN A 181 7.07 9.56 -2.13
C ASN A 181 8.52 9.88 -2.50
N ILE A 182 9.50 9.10 -2.02
CA ILE A 182 10.90 9.26 -2.44
C ILE A 182 11.02 8.98 -3.94
N PHE A 183 10.41 7.91 -4.47
CA PHE A 183 10.44 7.64 -5.92
C PHE A 183 9.78 8.75 -6.75
N CYS A 184 8.66 9.32 -6.27
CA CYS A 184 8.03 10.47 -6.91
C CYS A 184 8.94 11.70 -6.92
N GLN A 185 9.62 12.00 -5.80
CA GLN A 185 10.60 13.08 -5.73
C GLN A 185 11.77 12.85 -6.68
N GLN A 186 12.26 11.61 -6.79
CA GLN A 186 13.33 11.26 -7.73
C GLN A 186 12.94 11.55 -9.18
N LYS A 187 11.70 11.23 -9.57
CA LYS A 187 11.21 11.50 -10.92
C LYS A 187 10.97 12.98 -11.16
N GLY A 188 10.20 13.64 -10.29
CA GLY A 188 9.75 15.02 -10.52
C GLY A 188 10.74 16.11 -10.11
N LEU A 189 11.33 16.00 -8.91
CA LEU A 189 12.15 17.07 -8.33
C LEU A 189 13.60 17.02 -8.79
N TYR A 190 14.20 15.82 -8.80
CA TYR A 190 15.65 15.68 -9.04
C TYR A 190 16.02 15.40 -10.50
N ASN A 191 15.09 14.83 -11.27
CA ASN A 191 15.30 14.54 -12.69
C ASN A 191 14.36 15.33 -13.62
N GLY A 192 13.49 16.20 -13.05
CA GLY A 192 12.65 17.11 -13.80
C GLY A 192 11.76 16.40 -14.83
N ASN A 193 11.88 16.79 -16.10
CA ASN A 193 11.10 16.19 -17.19
C ASN A 193 11.60 14.78 -17.59
N ASN A 194 12.71 14.31 -17.02
CA ASN A 194 13.20 12.95 -17.22
C ASN A 194 12.50 11.99 -16.24
N GLY A 195 11.25 11.64 -16.54
CA GLY A 195 10.43 10.76 -15.70
C GLY A 195 10.95 9.31 -15.56
N ASN A 196 11.95 8.92 -16.36
CA ASN A 196 12.58 7.60 -16.32
C ASN A 196 14.12 7.75 -16.33
N PRO A 197 14.73 8.16 -15.21
CA PRO A 197 16.17 8.36 -15.13
C PRO A 197 16.92 7.03 -15.30
N THR A 198 18.10 7.08 -15.90
CA THR A 198 19.02 5.93 -15.93
C THR A 198 19.54 5.63 -14.52
N TYR A 199 20.05 4.42 -14.31
CA TYR A 199 20.68 4.04 -13.04
C TYR A 199 21.75 5.04 -12.57
N LEU A 200 22.58 5.54 -13.49
CA LEU A 200 23.62 6.52 -13.16
C LEU A 200 23.03 7.87 -12.72
N ASN A 201 21.93 8.31 -13.33
CA ASN A 201 21.27 9.55 -12.91
C ASN A 201 20.59 9.37 -11.56
N TYR A 202 19.92 8.24 -11.35
CA TYR A 202 19.30 7.88 -10.08
C TYR A 202 20.32 7.79 -8.94
N SER A 203 21.47 7.16 -9.16
CA SER A 203 22.51 7.04 -8.12
C SER A 203 23.10 8.41 -7.75
N LYS A 204 23.33 9.28 -8.74
CA LYS A 204 23.79 10.66 -8.50
C LYS A 204 22.77 11.48 -7.71
N SER A 205 21.49 11.39 -8.04
CA SER A 205 20.44 12.12 -7.33
C SER A 205 20.25 11.60 -5.90
N VAL A 206 20.26 10.28 -5.69
CA VAL A 206 20.22 9.68 -4.34
C VAL A 206 21.43 10.12 -3.51
N ASN A 207 22.65 10.06 -4.05
CA ASN A 207 23.85 10.54 -3.34
C ASN A 207 23.74 12.02 -2.97
N SER A 208 23.17 12.84 -3.86
CA SER A 208 22.94 14.26 -3.59
C SER A 208 21.94 14.48 -2.45
N ILE A 209 20.90 13.64 -2.33
CA ILE A 209 19.97 13.69 -1.19
C ILE A 209 20.70 13.28 0.09
N ILE A 210 21.42 12.17 0.09
CA ILE A 210 22.13 11.67 1.26
C ILE A 210 23.12 12.71 1.78
N LEU A 211 23.90 13.33 0.89
CA LEU A 211 24.87 14.37 1.22
C LEU A 211 24.22 15.71 1.57
N GLY A 212 23.05 16.01 0.99
CA GLY A 212 22.32 17.26 1.19
C GLY A 212 21.36 17.26 2.39
N GLN A 213 21.02 16.09 2.94
CA GLN A 213 20.20 15.97 4.14
C GLN A 213 21.04 16.37 5.37
N SER A 214 20.81 17.59 5.86
CA SER A 214 21.28 18.01 7.19
C SER A 214 20.55 17.23 8.28
N LEU A 215 21.29 16.55 9.16
CA LEU A 215 20.77 15.91 10.38
C LEU A 215 20.15 16.91 11.38
N LYS A 216 20.40 18.22 11.20
CA LYS A 216 19.72 19.28 11.94
C LYS A 216 18.52 19.73 11.12
N SER A 217 17.33 19.57 11.68
CA SER A 217 16.08 20.09 11.12
C SER A 217 16.28 21.51 10.59
N ARG A 218 15.85 21.80 9.36
CA ARG A 218 15.64 23.17 8.85
C ARG A 218 14.46 23.86 9.55
N GLY A 219 14.36 23.70 10.87
CA GLY A 219 13.46 24.39 11.77
C GLY A 219 14.21 25.50 12.50
N ARG A 220 14.67 26.50 11.76
CA ARG A 220 14.99 27.81 12.35
C ARG A 220 14.53 28.87 11.36
N LYS A 221 13.41 29.52 11.70
CA LYS A 221 13.03 30.84 11.21
C LYS A 221 14.07 31.87 11.70
N SER A 222 15.31 31.77 11.23
CA SER A 222 16.38 32.70 11.60
C SER A 222 17.11 33.10 10.33
N ASN A 223 16.95 34.35 9.93
CA ASN A 223 17.66 35.00 8.82
C ASN A 223 19.13 35.30 9.18
N ALA A 224 19.85 34.33 9.76
CA ALA A 224 21.24 34.49 10.14
C ALA A 224 22.01 33.20 9.84
N GLY A 225 22.92 33.28 8.85
CA GLY A 225 23.90 32.23 8.53
C GLY A 225 23.66 31.51 7.21
N LEU A 226 23.90 32.20 6.09
CA LEU A 226 23.97 31.65 4.72
C LEU A 226 25.29 30.89 4.47
N ASP A 227 25.72 30.04 5.39
CA ASP A 227 26.84 29.14 5.10
C ASP A 227 26.27 27.78 4.70
N SER A 228 26.02 27.65 3.39
CA SER A 228 25.90 26.34 2.75
C SER A 228 27.15 25.52 3.07
N ALA A 229 26.96 24.25 3.44
CA ALA A 229 28.06 23.31 3.55
C ALA A 229 28.87 23.30 2.25
N LYS A 230 30.17 23.56 2.32
CA LYS A 230 31.06 23.48 1.16
C LYS A 230 31.09 22.03 0.68
N GLN A 231 30.92 21.86 -0.63
CA GLN A 231 31.04 20.57 -1.30
C GLN A 231 32.41 19.98 -0.96
N PHE A 232 32.46 18.75 -0.46
CA PHE A 232 33.70 18.00 -0.37
C PHE A 232 34.20 17.77 -1.80
N SER A 233 35.18 18.56 -2.22
CA SER A 233 35.90 18.34 -3.48
C SER A 233 36.82 17.14 -3.28
N ASN A 234 36.53 16.04 -3.98
CA ASN A 234 37.46 14.91 -4.08
C ASN A 234 38.56 15.15 -5.14
N TYR A 235 38.77 16.39 -5.58
CA TYR A 235 39.96 16.71 -6.34
C TYR A 235 41.13 16.84 -5.36
N SER A 236 41.93 15.79 -5.27
CA SER A 236 43.29 15.88 -4.79
C SER A 236 44.07 16.78 -5.74
N ASP A 237 44.69 17.86 -5.23
CA ASP A 237 45.64 18.70 -5.98
C ASP A 237 46.97 17.98 -6.28
N GLU A 238 47.09 16.71 -5.91
CA GLU A 238 48.24 15.90 -6.25
C GLU A 238 48.09 15.29 -7.66
N PRO A 239 49.11 15.39 -8.52
CA PRO A 239 49.08 14.76 -9.82
C PRO A 239 48.91 13.25 -9.66
N VAL A 240 47.93 12.68 -10.38
CA VAL A 240 47.67 11.25 -10.44
C VAL A 240 48.95 10.54 -10.90
N THR A 241 49.69 9.98 -9.95
CA THR A 241 50.85 9.13 -10.28
C THR A 241 50.32 7.87 -10.94
N LYS A 242 50.87 7.55 -12.12
CA LYS A 242 50.44 6.42 -12.95
C LYS A 242 50.50 5.13 -12.13
N LYS A 243 49.39 4.38 -12.10
CA LYS A 243 49.30 3.05 -11.47
C LYS A 243 50.48 2.16 -11.93
N PRO A 244 51.19 1.48 -11.01
CA PRO A 244 52.17 0.47 -11.39
C PRO A 244 51.46 -0.67 -12.15
N LYS A 245 52.07 -1.13 -13.24
CA LYS A 245 51.60 -2.30 -13.99
C LYS A 245 51.74 -3.55 -13.10
N LEU A 246 50.63 -4.03 -12.54
CA LEU A 246 50.56 -5.37 -11.95
C LEU A 246 50.59 -6.40 -13.09
N HIS A 247 51.68 -7.16 -13.20
CA HIS A 247 51.76 -8.34 -14.04
C HIS A 247 50.73 -9.37 -13.57
N LYS A 248 49.71 -9.63 -14.39
CA LYS A 248 48.78 -10.75 -14.21
C LYS A 248 49.56 -12.06 -14.42
N LYS A 249 49.86 -12.80 -13.36
CA LYS A 249 50.03 -14.26 -13.44
C LYS A 249 48.63 -14.88 -13.35
N CYS A 250 48.15 -15.39 -14.47
CA CYS A 250 46.96 -16.24 -14.51
C CYS A 250 47.26 -17.54 -13.74
N ILE A 251 46.54 -17.78 -12.65
CA ILE A 251 46.39 -19.11 -12.07
C ILE A 251 44.92 -19.47 -12.24
N LEU A 252 44.64 -20.39 -13.16
CA LEU A 252 43.32 -21.00 -13.33
C LEU A 252 43.15 -22.09 -12.26
N PRO A 253 42.08 -22.11 -11.47
CA PRO A 253 41.66 -23.30 -10.77
C PRO A 253 40.89 -24.21 -11.73
N THR A 254 41.29 -25.48 -11.74
CA THR A 254 40.73 -26.59 -12.49
C THR A 254 39.29 -26.91 -12.08
N LYS A 255 38.48 -27.32 -13.07
CA LYS A 255 37.11 -27.81 -12.89
C LYS A 255 37.10 -29.08 -12.04
N SER A 256 36.23 -29.13 -11.03
CA SER A 256 35.55 -30.36 -10.64
C SER A 256 34.06 -30.09 -10.48
N SER A 257 33.30 -30.99 -11.07
CA SER A 257 31.86 -30.98 -11.26
C SER A 257 31.08 -31.32 -10.00
N SER A 258 30.01 -30.59 -9.70
CA SER A 258 28.70 -31.19 -9.42
C SER A 258 27.58 -30.16 -9.61
N SER A 259 26.51 -30.65 -10.19
CA SER A 259 25.33 -29.98 -10.75
C SER A 259 24.50 -29.18 -9.75
N CYS A 260 23.88 -28.10 -10.22
CA CYS A 260 22.43 -27.86 -10.11
C CYS A 260 22.04 -26.74 -11.07
N ASP A 261 21.29 -27.09 -12.11
CA ASP A 261 20.66 -26.20 -13.08
C ASP A 261 19.56 -25.34 -12.42
N PHE A 262 19.50 -24.06 -12.77
CA PHE A 262 18.24 -23.31 -12.78
C PHE A 262 18.27 -22.27 -13.90
N THR A 263 17.77 -22.67 -15.06
CA THR A 263 17.38 -21.76 -16.14
C THR A 263 15.95 -21.32 -15.89
N ALA A 264 15.75 -20.03 -15.55
CA ALA A 264 14.42 -19.44 -15.51
C ALA A 264 14.26 -18.47 -16.69
N LYS A 265 13.72 -18.98 -17.79
CA LYS A 265 13.06 -18.18 -18.84
C LYS A 265 11.78 -17.59 -18.24
N CYS A 266 11.79 -16.31 -17.88
CA CYS A 266 10.55 -15.55 -17.63
C CYS A 266 10.13 -14.85 -18.91
N LYS A 267 9.28 -15.51 -19.72
CA LYS A 267 8.39 -14.85 -20.66
C LYS A 267 7.14 -15.70 -20.80
N GLU A 268 6.14 -15.45 -19.97
CA GLU A 268 4.75 -15.71 -20.32
C GLU A 268 3.87 -14.59 -19.76
N ASN A 269 3.10 -14.02 -20.68
CA ASN A 269 2.15 -12.95 -20.48
C ASN A 269 0.96 -13.48 -19.69
N TYR A 270 0.61 -12.84 -18.57
CA TYR A 270 -0.77 -12.85 -18.10
C TYR A 270 -1.20 -11.44 -17.69
N ILE A 271 -2.15 -10.94 -18.47
CA ILE A 271 -3.00 -9.80 -18.18
C ILE A 271 -3.84 -10.16 -16.94
N ARG A 272 -3.80 -9.32 -15.89
CA ARG A 272 -4.81 -9.31 -14.83
C ARG A 272 -5.65 -8.04 -14.96
N ILE A 273 -6.82 -8.21 -15.56
CA ILE A 273 -8.11 -7.61 -15.18
C ILE A 273 -9.02 -8.79 -14.91
#